data_AF-A0A6J4JTU4-F1
#
_entry.id   AF-A0A6J4JTU4-F1
#
_cell.length_a   1.000
_cell.length_b   1.000
_cell.length_c   1.000
_cell.angle_alpha   90.00
_cell.angle_beta   90.00
_cell.angle_gamma   90.00
#
_symmetry.space_group_name_H-M   'P 1'
#
loop_
_entity.id
_entity.type
_entity.pdbx_description
1 polymer ?
#
loop_
_entity_poly.entity_id
_entity_poly.type
_entity_poly.pdbx_seq_one_letter_code
_entity_poly.pdbx_strand_id
1 'polypeptide(L)'
;MIRALIFDFDGLILDTETPALESWRSIYAEYGHDLALELWQDTLGRGPGQGFDVVEHLAELAGKPMDREELLALRAARKQALCEELTV
;
A
#
# COMPACT_ATOMS: atom_id res chain seq x y z
N MET A 1 -9.80 -32.18 -18.63
CA MET A 1 -10.99 -31.64 -17.93
C MET A 1 -10.50 -31.08 -16.61
N ILE A 2 -10.59 -29.76 -16.40
CA ILE A 2 -10.24 -29.11 -15.12
C ILE A 2 -11.33 -29.49 -14.10
N ARG A 3 -10.93 -29.90 -12.90
CA ARG A 3 -11.85 -30.39 -11.85
C ARG A 3 -12.10 -29.38 -10.72
N ALA A 4 -11.22 -28.39 -10.56
CA ALA A 4 -11.39 -27.27 -9.65
C ALA A 4 -10.49 -26.10 -10.07
N LEU A 5 -10.91 -24.88 -9.73
CA LEU A 5 -10.16 -23.64 -9.87
C LEU A 5 -10.24 -22.93 -8.51
N ILE A 6 -9.09 -22.53 -7.96
CA ILE A 6 -9.00 -21.79 -6.71
C ILE A 6 -8.61 -20.36 -7.09
N PHE A 7 -9.45 -19.41 -6.73
CA PHE A 7 -9.20 -17.98 -6.90
C PHE A 7 -8.60 -17.43 -5.61
N ASP A 8 -7.58 -16.60 -5.76
CA ASP A 8 -7.14 -15.73 -4.67
C ASP A 8 -8.22 -14.67 -4.39
N PHE A 9 -8.33 -14.22 -3.14
CA PHE A 9 -9.35 -13.24 -2.74
C PHE A 9 -8.86 -11.81 -2.97
N ASP A 10 -7.61 -11.52 -2.58
CA ASP A 10 -6.98 -10.21 -2.68
C ASP A 10 -6.51 -9.92 -4.12
N GLY A 11 -7.00 -8.83 -4.72
CA GLY A 11 -6.59 -8.37 -6.06
C GLY A 11 -7.24 -9.11 -7.24
N LEU A 12 -8.03 -10.17 -6.99
CA LEU A 12 -8.72 -10.94 -8.03
C LEU A 12 -10.25 -10.98 -7.85
N ILE A 13 -10.74 -11.05 -6.61
CA ILE A 13 -12.18 -11.01 -6.29
C ILE A 13 -12.58 -9.64 -5.71
N LEU A 14 -11.72 -9.04 -4.88
CA LEU A 14 -11.87 -7.68 -4.37
C LEU A 14 -10.57 -6.92 -4.64
N ASP A 15 -10.66 -5.73 -5.25
CA ASP A 15 -9.49 -4.87 -5.47
C ASP A 15 -9.07 -4.21 -4.15
N THR A 16 -8.26 -4.94 -3.37
CA THR A 16 -7.67 -4.45 -2.12
C THR A 16 -6.28 -3.83 -2.33
N GLU A 17 -5.72 -3.97 -3.53
CA GLU A 17 -4.37 -3.53 -3.90
C GLU A 17 -4.34 -2.09 -4.40
N THR A 18 -5.34 -1.65 -5.18
CA THR A 18 -5.42 -0.26 -5.63
C THR A 18 -5.57 0.71 -4.46
N PRO A 19 -6.52 0.53 -3.51
CA PRO A 19 -6.58 1.37 -2.30
C PRO A 19 -5.30 1.30 -1.45
N ALA A 20 -4.62 0.15 -1.48
CA ALA A 20 -3.40 -0.04 -0.73
C ALA A 20 -2.23 0.80 -1.27
N LEU A 21 -2.08 0.89 -2.59
CA LEU A 21 -1.09 1.74 -3.25
C LEU A 21 -1.46 3.22 -3.18
N GLU A 22 -2.71 3.56 -3.49
CA GLU A 22 -3.16 4.95 -3.56
C GLU A 22 -3.13 5.64 -2.17
N SER A 23 -3.43 4.89 -1.10
CA SER A 23 -3.26 5.42 0.27
C SER A 23 -1.81 5.82 0.59
N TRP A 24 -0.81 5.07 0.09
CA TRP A 24 0.60 5.42 0.25
C TRP A 24 1.03 6.56 -0.67
N ARG A 25 0.57 6.58 -1.92
CA ARG A 25 0.82 7.70 -2.85
C ARG A 25 0.30 9.02 -2.30
N SER A 26 -0.89 9.01 -1.71
CA SER A 26 -1.46 10.17 -1.04
C SER A 26 -0.55 10.69 0.08
N ILE A 27 0.05 9.80 0.88
CA ILE A 27 1.00 10.20 1.94
C ILE A 27 2.27 10.75 1.31
N TYR A 28 2.86 10.06 0.33
CA TYR A 28 4.08 10.52 -0.36
C TYR A 28 3.90 11.91 -0.97
N ALA A 29 2.75 12.17 -1.57
CA ALA A 29 2.42 13.46 -2.19
C ALA A 29 2.40 14.61 -1.17
N GLU A 30 2.02 14.36 0.09
CA GLU A 30 2.07 15.38 1.16
C GLU A 30 3.50 15.78 1.52
N TYR A 31 4.47 14.91 1.24
CA TYR A 31 5.89 15.20 1.37
C TYR A 31 6.53 15.63 0.04
N GLY A 32 5.74 15.81 -1.02
CA GLY A 32 6.22 16.26 -2.33
C GLY A 32 6.94 15.17 -3.15
N HIS A 33 6.67 13.90 -2.85
CA HIS A 33 7.27 12.76 -3.53
C HIS A 33 6.21 11.86 -4.16
N ASP A 34 6.61 11.05 -5.13
CA ASP A 34 5.76 10.01 -5.72
C ASP A 34 6.27 8.62 -5.31
N LEU A 35 5.34 7.70 -5.04
CA LEU A 35 5.65 6.28 -4.85
C LEU A 35 5.52 5.55 -6.19
N ALA A 36 6.67 5.13 -6.73
CA ALA A 36 6.74 4.33 -7.94
C ALA A 36 6.09 2.95 -7.73
N LEU A 37 5.33 2.49 -8.74
CA LEU A 37 4.63 1.21 -8.68
C LEU A 37 5.64 0.05 -8.57
N GLU A 38 6.79 0.17 -9.22
CA GLU A 38 7.85 -0.83 -9.25
C GLU A 38 8.46 -1.06 -7.86
N LEU A 39 8.61 0.01 -7.06
CA LEU A 39 9.06 -0.08 -5.68
C LEU A 39 7.98 -0.72 -4.79
N TRP A 40 6.73 -0.32 -4.99
CA TRP A 40 5.60 -0.90 -4.28
C TRP A 40 5.41 -2.40 -4.56
N GLN A 41 5.61 -2.85 -5.79
CA GLN A 41 5.49 -4.26 -6.16
C GLN A 41 6.44 -5.16 -5.35
N ASP A 42 7.60 -4.65 -4.91
CA ASP A 42 8.52 -5.41 -4.07
C ASP A 42 7.99 -5.62 -2.64
N THR A 43 6.92 -4.91 -2.23
CA THR A 43 6.26 -5.13 -0.93
C THR A 43 5.18 -6.21 -0.97
N LEU A 44 4.62 -6.48 -2.15
CA LEU A 44 3.49 -7.39 -2.30
C LEU A 44 3.93 -8.85 -2.08
N GLY A 45 3.12 -9.61 -1.34
CA GLY A 45 3.37 -11.03 -1.05
C GLY A 45 4.54 -11.31 -0.09
N ARG A 46 5.14 -10.28 0.53
CA ARG A 46 6.24 -10.43 1.50
C ARG A 46 5.75 -10.23 2.94
N GLY A 47 6.38 -10.96 3.87
CA GLY A 47 6.08 -10.86 5.30
C GLY A 47 6.60 -9.56 5.93
N PRO A 48 6.17 -9.22 7.16
CA PRO A 48 6.66 -8.04 7.87
C PRO A 48 8.20 -7.99 7.93
N GLY A 49 8.79 -6.86 7.55
CA GLY A 49 10.25 -6.69 7.52
C GLY A 49 10.96 -7.40 6.36
N GLN A 50 10.24 -7.81 5.32
CA GLN A 50 10.80 -8.38 4.09
C GLN A 50 10.38 -7.51 2.90
N GLY A 51 11.35 -7.14 2.05
CA GLY A 51 11.12 -6.28 0.87
C GLY A 51 11.31 -4.79 1.14
N PHE A 52 10.77 -3.99 0.23
CA PHE A 52 10.80 -2.53 0.29
C PHE A 52 10.09 -1.96 1.53
N ASP A 53 10.77 -1.10 2.29
CA ASP A 53 10.19 -0.42 3.45
C ASP A 53 9.70 0.98 3.05
N VAL A 54 8.39 1.08 2.81
CA VAL A 54 7.72 2.30 2.33
C VAL A 54 7.88 3.47 3.31
N VAL A 55 7.97 3.19 4.62
CA VAL A 55 8.10 4.23 5.65
C VAL A 55 9.54 4.72 5.72
N GLU A 56 10.50 3.80 5.70
CA GLU A 56 11.92 4.17 5.73
C GLU A 56 12.29 5.01 4.50
N HIS A 57 11.86 4.57 3.32
CA HIS A 57 12.12 5.31 2.09
C HIS A 57 11.50 6.72 2.10
N LEU A 58 10.31 6.89 2.69
CA LEU A 58 9.72 8.22 2.84
C LEU A 58 10.51 9.10 3.82
N ALA A 59 11.01 8.52 4.91
CA ALA A 59 11.84 9.23 5.89
C ALA A 59 13.18 9.68 5.26
N GLU A 60 13.80 8.84 4.44
CA GLU A 60 15.00 9.16 3.66
C GLU A 60 14.75 10.33 2.70
N LEU A 61 13.67 10.27 1.91
CA LEU A 61 13.29 11.32 0.96
C LEU A 61 12.99 12.65 1.66
N ALA A 62 12.26 12.61 2.78
CA ALA A 62 11.92 13.79 3.56
C ALA A 62 13.08 14.32 4.41
N GLY A 63 14.20 13.58 4.51
CA GLY A 63 15.39 13.95 5.29
C GLY A 63 15.14 14.09 6.79
N LYS A 64 14.11 13.44 7.33
CA LYS A 64 13.75 13.51 8.75
C LYS A 64 13.17 12.18 9.24
N PRO A 65 13.39 11.82 10.51
CA PRO A 65 12.73 10.65 11.08
C PRO A 65 11.21 10.82 11.07
N MET A 66 10.51 9.73 10.77
CA MET A 66 9.05 9.67 10.76
C MET A 66 8.55 8.72 11.84
N ASP A 67 7.42 9.06 12.45
CA ASP A 67 6.72 8.13 13.33
C ASP A 67 6.01 7.07 12.47
N ARG A 68 6.51 5.84 12.57
CA ARG A 68 5.95 4.70 11.82
C ARG A 68 4.53 4.39 12.25
N GLU A 69 4.21 4.44 13.54
CA GLU A 69 2.88 4.11 14.03
C GLU A 69 1.87 5.14 13.54
N GLU A 70 2.24 6.43 13.59
CA GLU A 70 1.41 7.52 13.06
C GLU A 70 1.14 7.36 11.56
N LEU A 71 2.18 7.10 10.75
CA LEU A 71 2.03 6.92 9.31
C LEU A 71 1.19 5.69 8.96
N LEU A 72 1.36 4.58 9.68
CA LEU A 72 0.56 3.38 9.45
C LEU A 72 -0.91 3.60 9.81
N ALA A 73 -1.20 4.31 10.90
CA ALA A 73 -2.56 4.67 11.29
C ALA A 73 -3.22 5.60 10.25
N LEU A 74 -2.51 6.62 9.81
CA LEU A 74 -2.96 7.54 8.76
C LEU A 74 -3.24 6.80 7.45
N ARG A 75 -2.32 5.93 7.04
CA ARG A 75 -2.47 5.11 5.85
C ARG A 75 -3.69 4.19 5.95
N ALA A 76 -3.92 3.56 7.09
CA ALA A 76 -5.06 2.67 7.30
C ALA A 76 -6.38 3.41 7.15
N ALA A 77 -6.50 4.62 7.73
CA ALA A 77 -7.69 5.46 7.57
C ALA A 77 -7.94 5.84 6.11
N ARG A 78 -6.89 6.21 5.35
CA ARG A 78 -7.00 6.54 3.93
C ARG A 78 -7.38 5.34 3.07
N LYS A 79 -6.76 4.18 3.32
CA LYS A 79 -7.10 2.93 2.62
C LYS A 79 -8.58 2.60 2.84
N GLN A 80 -9.07 2.71 4.07
CA GLN A 80 -10.47 2.43 4.39
C GLN A 80 -11.41 3.34 3.59
N ALA A 81 -11.16 4.66 3.58
CA ALA A 81 -11.96 5.60 2.81
C ALA A 81 -11.98 5.26 1.30
N LEU A 82 -10.82 4.94 0.72
CA LEU A 82 -10.70 4.55 -0.69
C LEU A 82 -11.44 3.24 -1.00
N CYS A 83 -11.41 2.25 -0.10
CA CYS A 83 -12.18 1.02 -0.27
C CYS A 83 -13.70 1.28 -0.25
N GLU A 84 -14.18 2.20 0.59
CA GLU A 84 -15.59 2.57 0.66
C GLU A 84 -16.06 3.28 -0.62
N GLU A 85 -15.22 4.14 -1.21
CA GLU A 85 -15.51 4.81 -2.49
C GLU A 85 -15.61 3.86 -3.69
N LEU A 86 -14.96 2.70 -3.63
CA LEU A 86 -14.99 1.68 -4.68
C LEU A 86 -16.21 0.75 -4.61
N THR A 87 -17.05 0.89 -3.58
CA THR A 87 -18.25 0.05 -3.41
C THR A 87 -19.44 0.71 -4.13
N VAL A 88 -19.78 0.21 -5.32
CA VAL A 88 -21.00 0.57 -6.08
C VAL A 88 -22.21 -0.22 -5.61
#